data_AF-A0A2S9RPU7-F1
#
_entry.id   AF-A0A2S9RPU7-F1
#
_cell.length_a   1.000
_cell.length_b   1.000
_cell.length_c   1.000
_cell.angle_alpha   90.00
_cell.angle_beta   90.00
_cell.angle_gamma   90.00
#
_symmetry.space_group_name_H-M   'P 1'
#
loop_
_entity.id
_entity.type
_entity.pdbx_description
1 polymer ?
#
loop_
_entity_poly.entity_id
_entity_poly.type
_entity_poly.pdbx_seq_one_letter_code
_entity_poly.pdbx_strand_id
1 'polypeptide(L)'
;MEQNGEDYINLTDMLKAKDGEFFISDWLRNRNTLEYIGIWEELNNPNFNYGEFALIKSQSGLNRFKISVKEFVAQTNAIGLQAKAGRYGGTYAHKDIALEFAMWISPEFKLYLIKEFQRLKQKEAKDNKLEWNVKRILTKANYRIHTDAIKGTLSHNYSTQSNINLCMPLKQIF
;
A
#
# COMPACT_ATOMS: atom_id res chain seq x y z
N MET A 1 -13.30 16.36 1.65
CA MET A 1 -13.80 17.01 0.43
C MET A 1 -13.35 16.12 -0.72
N GLU A 2 -14.25 15.70 -1.59
CA GLU A 2 -13.87 14.95 -2.78
C GLU A 2 -13.73 15.93 -3.95
N GLN A 3 -12.63 15.84 -4.69
CA GLN A 3 -12.44 16.58 -5.92
C GLN A 3 -11.76 15.69 -6.95
N ASN A 4 -12.36 15.59 -8.14
CA ASN A 4 -11.92 14.71 -9.22
C ASN A 4 -11.77 13.23 -8.80
N GLY A 5 -12.57 12.77 -7.82
CA GLY A 5 -12.51 11.42 -7.28
C GLY A 5 -11.39 11.18 -6.27
N GLU A 6 -10.63 12.22 -5.90
CA GLU A 6 -9.61 12.15 -4.87
C GLU A 6 -10.03 12.85 -3.57
N ASP A 7 -9.60 12.26 -2.47
CA ASP A 7 -9.91 12.72 -1.12
C ASP A 7 -8.96 13.82 -0.66
N TYR A 8 -9.54 14.97 -0.32
CA TYR A 8 -8.87 16.09 0.33
C TYR A 8 -9.29 16.22 1.79
N ILE A 9 -8.30 16.41 2.64
CA ILE A 9 -8.44 16.52 4.09
C ILE A 9 -8.15 17.95 4.53
N ASN A 10 -8.95 18.47 5.47
CA ASN A 10 -8.78 19.81 6.01
C ASN A 10 -7.63 19.85 7.02
N LEU A 11 -6.50 20.45 6.62
CA LEU A 11 -5.33 20.62 7.48
C LEU A 11 -5.59 21.60 8.62
N THR A 12 -6.46 22.59 8.39
CA THR A 12 -6.82 23.56 9.44
C THR A 12 -7.56 22.88 10.59
N ASP A 13 -8.40 21.89 10.30
CA ASP A 13 -9.10 21.14 11.35
C ASP A 13 -8.16 20.18 12.09
N MET A 14 -7.15 19.60 11.41
CA MET A 14 -6.09 18.82 12.07
C MET A 14 -5.32 19.65 13.09
N LEU A 15 -5.08 20.94 12.81
CA LEU A 15 -4.39 21.84 13.73
C LEU A 15 -5.23 22.19 14.96
N LYS A 16 -6.55 22.36 14.81
CA LYS A 16 -7.46 22.63 15.95
C LYS A 16 -7.47 21.52 16.99
N ALA A 17 -7.19 20.29 16.57
CA ALA A 17 -7.16 19.13 17.46
C ALA A 17 -5.87 19.03 18.30
N LYS A 18 -4.90 19.92 18.09
CA LYS A 18 -3.58 19.87 18.73
C LYS A 18 -3.30 21.15 19.53
N ASP A 19 -2.73 20.97 20.72
CA ASP A 19 -2.25 22.09 21.53
C ASP A 19 -0.97 22.70 20.93
N GLY A 20 -0.99 24.00 20.64
CA GLY A 20 0.17 24.80 20.21
C GLY A 20 -0.09 25.73 19.03
N GLU A 21 0.78 26.73 18.84
CA GLU A 21 0.73 27.66 17.71
C GLU A 21 1.44 27.07 16.48
N PHE A 22 0.81 26.10 15.83
CA PHE A 22 1.30 25.54 14.58
C PHE A 22 0.68 26.26 13.39
N PHE A 23 1.52 26.72 12.46
CA PHE A 23 1.05 27.31 11.21
C PHE A 23 1.43 26.44 10.02
N ILE A 24 0.51 26.30 9.06
CA ILE A 24 0.76 25.60 7.81
C ILE A 24 1.91 26.25 7.02
N SER A 25 2.13 27.56 7.19
CA SER A 25 3.28 28.25 6.62
C SER A 25 4.63 27.79 7.19
N ASP A 26 4.68 27.37 8.46
CA ASP A 26 5.92 26.87 9.07
C ASP A 26 6.27 25.49 8.55
N TRP A 27 5.26 24.67 8.27
CA TRP A 27 5.41 23.40 7.58
C TRP A 27 5.93 23.60 6.15
N LEU A 28 5.34 24.51 5.37
CA LEU A 28 5.82 24.85 4.02
C LEU A 28 7.20 25.52 3.97
N ARG A 29 7.71 26.04 5.10
CA ARG A 29 9.09 26.56 5.17
C ARG A 29 10.12 25.43 5.17
N ASN A 30 9.74 24.22 5.57
CA ASN A 30 10.65 23.09 5.67
C ASN A 30 11.00 22.56 4.26
N ARG A 31 12.30 22.47 3.98
CA ARG A 31 12.82 21.98 2.70
C ARG A 31 12.41 20.54 2.41
N ASN A 32 12.40 19.66 3.41
CA ASN A 32 12.02 18.26 3.25
C ASN A 32 10.53 18.13 2.90
N THR A 33 9.69 18.96 3.51
CA THR A 33 8.26 19.02 3.21
C THR A 33 8.02 19.50 1.78
N LEU A 34 8.67 20.59 1.36
CA LEU A 34 8.52 21.07 -0.02
C LEU A 34 9.02 20.04 -1.02
N GLU A 35 10.14 19.36 -0.73
CA GLU A 35 10.64 18.28 -1.58
C GLU A 35 9.66 17.13 -1.73
N TYR A 36 9.05 16.69 -0.64
CA TYR A 36 7.99 15.68 -0.67
C TYR A 36 6.79 16.14 -1.53
N ILE A 37 6.30 17.36 -1.30
CA ILE A 37 5.18 17.92 -2.07
C ILE A 37 5.55 18.03 -3.55
N GLY A 38 6.75 18.53 -3.87
CA GLY A 38 7.20 18.67 -5.25
C GLY A 38 7.29 17.35 -6.00
N ILE A 39 7.78 16.28 -5.35
CA ILE A 39 7.79 14.94 -5.93
C ILE A 39 6.36 14.44 -6.15
N TRP A 40 5.46 14.64 -5.18
CA TRP A 40 4.07 14.25 -5.32
C TRP A 40 3.40 14.99 -6.49
N GLU A 41 3.64 16.29 -6.63
CA GLU A 41 3.12 17.09 -7.75
C GLU A 41 3.70 16.63 -9.09
N GLU A 42 5.00 16.39 -9.19
CA GLU A 42 5.62 15.90 -10.43
C GLU A 42 5.02 14.59 -10.93
N LEU A 43 4.65 13.69 -10.00
CA LEU A 43 4.05 12.40 -10.34
C LEU A 43 2.56 12.48 -10.71
N ASN A 44 1.83 13.45 -10.16
CA ASN A 44 0.36 13.48 -10.23
C ASN A 44 -0.21 14.69 -10.99
N ASN A 45 0.61 15.70 -11.30
CA ASN A 45 0.18 16.97 -11.88
C ASN A 45 0.95 17.30 -13.17
N PRO A 46 0.37 17.00 -14.35
CA PRO A 46 0.99 17.31 -15.64
C PRO A 46 1.25 18.80 -15.89
N ASN A 47 0.55 19.70 -15.19
CA ASN A 47 0.65 21.16 -15.35
C ASN A 47 1.53 21.83 -14.28
N PHE A 48 2.26 21.04 -13.50
CA PHE A 48 3.09 21.54 -12.41
C PHE A 48 4.24 22.40 -12.94
N ASN A 49 4.34 23.62 -12.40
CA ASN A 49 5.41 24.54 -12.75
C ASN A 49 6.65 24.29 -11.89
N TYR A 50 7.48 23.36 -12.33
CA TYR A 50 8.73 22.99 -11.65
C TYR A 50 9.72 24.16 -11.56
N GLY A 51 9.73 25.08 -12.53
CA GLY A 51 10.63 26.23 -12.54
C GLY A 51 10.41 27.15 -11.33
N GLU A 52 9.16 27.58 -11.12
CA GLU A 52 8.78 28.38 -9.95
C GLU A 52 8.96 27.59 -8.65
N PHE A 53 8.60 26.29 -8.66
CA PHE A 53 8.81 25.43 -7.51
C PHE A 53 10.30 25.37 -7.09
N ALA A 54 11.23 25.27 -8.05
CA ALA A 54 12.66 25.24 -7.76
C ALA A 54 13.14 26.55 -7.10
N LEU A 55 12.61 27.71 -7.51
CA LEU A 55 12.89 29.00 -6.88
C LEU A 55 12.39 29.02 -5.43
N ILE A 56 11.15 28.61 -5.18
CA ILE A 56 10.56 28.49 -3.85
C ILE A 56 11.40 27.54 -2.97
N LYS A 57 11.72 26.34 -3.48
CA LYS A 57 12.54 25.33 -2.78
C LYS A 57 13.94 25.88 -2.46
N SER A 58 14.53 26.69 -3.33
CA SER A 58 15.85 27.28 -3.09
C SER A 58 15.87 28.25 -1.89
N GLN A 59 14.76 28.96 -1.67
CA GLN A 59 14.59 29.92 -0.57
C GLN A 59 14.14 29.26 0.74
N SER A 60 13.59 28.05 0.66
CA SER A 60 13.16 27.28 1.82
C SER A 60 14.29 26.98 2.81
N GLY A 61 13.95 26.89 4.10
CA GLY A 61 14.91 26.73 5.19
C GLY A 61 15.53 28.04 5.71
N LEU A 62 15.37 29.17 5.00
CA LEU A 62 15.73 30.48 5.56
C LEU A 62 14.68 30.91 6.59
N ASN A 63 15.10 31.40 7.76
CA ASN A 63 14.17 31.85 8.81
C ASN A 63 13.18 32.92 8.34
N ARG A 64 13.62 33.80 7.42
CA ARG A 64 12.79 34.86 6.82
C ARG A 64 11.81 34.36 5.76
N PHE A 65 12.00 33.15 5.24
CA PHE A 65 11.17 32.63 4.19
C PHE A 65 9.81 32.22 4.75
N LYS A 66 8.75 32.78 4.17
CA LYS A 66 7.37 32.46 4.51
C LYS A 66 6.56 32.52 3.22
N ILE A 67 5.86 31.44 2.93
CA ILE A 67 4.95 31.35 1.78
C ILE A 67 3.59 30.86 2.28
N SER A 68 2.52 31.46 1.77
CA SER A 68 1.16 30.97 2.04
C SER A 68 0.81 29.84 1.07
N VAL A 69 -0.10 28.94 1.47
CA VAL A 69 -0.57 27.86 0.58
C VAL A 69 -1.18 28.44 -0.70
N LYS A 70 -1.95 29.52 -0.57
CA LYS A 70 -2.58 30.21 -1.71
C LYS A 70 -1.53 30.70 -2.71
N GLU A 71 -0.44 31.28 -2.22
CA GLU A 71 0.66 31.78 -3.03
C GLU A 71 1.48 30.65 -3.66
N PHE A 72 1.78 29.60 -2.88
CA PHE A 72 2.45 28.40 -3.39
C PHE A 72 1.69 27.78 -4.56
N VAL A 73 0.38 27.57 -4.40
CA VAL A 73 -0.50 27.01 -5.44
C VAL A 73 -0.57 27.93 -6.66
N ALA A 74 -0.67 29.24 -6.45
CA ALA A 74 -0.75 30.21 -7.55
C ALA A 74 0.54 30.28 -8.38
N GLN A 75 1.71 30.15 -7.77
CA GLN A 75 3.01 30.19 -8.47
C GLN A 75 3.34 28.86 -9.17
N THR A 76 3.00 27.73 -8.53
CA THR A 76 3.44 26.40 -8.98
C THR A 76 2.38 25.61 -9.75
N ASN A 77 1.13 26.09 -9.80
CA ASN A 77 -0.04 25.32 -10.25
C ASN A 77 -0.22 23.98 -9.50
N ALA A 78 0.26 23.89 -8.25
CA ALA A 78 0.10 22.70 -7.43
C ALA A 78 -1.37 22.34 -7.24
N ILE A 79 -1.71 21.06 -7.39
CA ILE A 79 -3.09 20.56 -7.19
C ILE A 79 -3.29 19.92 -5.83
N GLY A 80 -2.22 19.39 -5.22
CA GLY A 80 -2.22 18.64 -3.98
C GLY A 80 -2.49 19.49 -2.74
N LEU A 81 -2.41 20.82 -2.87
CA LEU A 81 -2.78 21.77 -1.83
C LEU A 81 -3.82 22.76 -2.34
N GLN A 82 -4.74 23.16 -1.48
CA GLN A 82 -5.79 24.13 -1.82
C GLN A 82 -6.11 25.03 -0.64
N ALA A 83 -6.27 26.32 -0.92
CA ALA A 83 -6.73 27.29 0.07
C ALA A 83 -8.13 27.79 -0.33
N LYS A 84 -9.13 27.57 0.53
CA LYS A 84 -10.50 28.06 0.33
C LYS A 84 -10.86 29.11 1.36
N ALA A 85 -11.45 30.22 0.90
CA ALA A 85 -12.02 31.24 1.77
C ALA A 85 -13.50 30.97 2.05
N GLY A 86 -14.02 31.43 3.19
CA GLY A 86 -15.45 31.35 3.55
C GLY A 86 -15.73 30.64 4.89
N ARG A 87 -17.01 30.44 5.20
CA ARG A 87 -17.48 29.84 6.47
C ARG A 87 -16.99 28.41 6.71
N TYR A 88 -16.82 27.64 5.63
CA TYR A 88 -16.19 26.31 5.62
C TYR A 88 -14.80 26.36 4.96
N GLY A 89 -14.18 27.54 5.00
CA GLY A 89 -12.84 27.78 4.48
C GLY A 89 -11.77 27.09 5.33
N GLY A 90 -10.58 27.02 4.76
CA GLY A 90 -9.44 26.32 5.35
C GLY A 90 -8.43 25.94 4.28
N THR A 91 -7.35 25.32 4.74
CA THR A 91 -6.39 24.69 3.85
C THR A 91 -6.70 23.21 3.75
N TYR A 92 -6.84 22.74 2.53
CA TYR A 92 -7.08 21.35 2.21
C TYR A 92 -5.85 20.78 1.51
N ALA A 93 -5.57 19.51 1.74
CA ALA A 93 -4.51 18.78 1.06
C ALA A 93 -4.99 17.41 0.63
N HIS A 94 -4.42 16.90 -0.45
CA HIS A 94 -4.59 15.51 -0.86
C HIS A 94 -4.25 14.55 0.29
N LYS A 95 -4.93 13.42 0.40
CA LYS A 95 -4.76 12.42 1.49
C LYS A 95 -3.29 12.08 1.80
N ASP A 96 -2.44 11.91 0.79
CA ASP A 96 -1.02 11.58 0.98
C ASP A 96 -0.24 12.73 1.64
N ILE A 97 -0.47 13.94 1.13
CA ILE A 97 0.14 15.17 1.64
C ILE A 97 -0.39 15.48 3.05
N ALA A 98 -1.67 15.25 3.29
CA ALA A 98 -2.28 15.39 4.61
C ALA A 98 -1.72 14.38 5.62
N LEU A 99 -1.39 13.16 5.19
CA LEU A 99 -0.73 12.17 6.03
C LEU A 99 0.71 12.58 6.37
N GLU A 100 1.45 13.15 5.40
CA GLU A 100 2.76 13.75 5.68
C GLU A 100 2.66 14.87 6.70
N PHE A 101 1.69 15.77 6.54
CA PHE A 101 1.42 16.83 7.51
C PHE A 101 1.11 16.26 8.90
N ALA A 102 0.28 15.22 8.99
CA ALA A 102 -0.05 14.56 10.25
C ALA A 102 1.20 13.96 10.94
N MET A 103 2.12 13.38 10.17
CA MET A 103 3.40 12.88 10.67
C MET A 103 4.34 14.00 11.12
N TRP A 104 4.30 15.17 10.46
CA TRP A 104 5.07 16.34 10.85
C TRP A 104 4.56 16.96 12.15
N ILE A 105 3.24 17.12 12.29
CA ILE A 105 2.66 17.66 13.52
C ILE A 105 2.81 16.69 14.70
N SER A 106 2.71 15.37 14.52
CA SER A 106 2.75 14.42 15.63
C SER A 106 3.81 13.33 15.39
N PRO A 107 4.98 13.44 16.06
CA PRO A 107 5.99 12.37 16.05
C PRO A 107 5.45 11.05 16.59
N GLU A 108 4.51 11.10 17.54
CA GLU A 108 3.85 9.92 18.10
C GLU A 108 3.02 9.20 17.03
N PHE A 109 2.20 9.95 16.29
CA PHE A 109 1.44 9.40 15.16
C PHE A 109 2.36 8.78 14.11
N LYS A 110 3.49 9.43 13.80
CA LYS A 110 4.50 8.90 12.89
C LYS A 110 5.05 7.54 13.36
N LEU A 111 5.36 7.39 14.65
CA LEU A 111 5.81 6.12 15.21
C LEU A 111 4.73 5.04 15.15
N TYR A 112 3.47 5.38 15.43
CA TYR A 112 2.37 4.43 15.29
C TYR A 112 2.19 3.97 13.85
N LEU A 113 2.27 4.87 12.87
CA LEU A 113 2.17 4.53 11.46
C LEU A 113 3.28 3.56 11.02
N ILE A 114 4.52 3.80 11.47
CA ILE A 114 5.66 2.90 11.20
C ILE A 114 5.42 1.51 11.82
N LYS A 115 4.97 1.45 13.08
CA LYS A 115 4.66 0.19 13.75
C LYS A 115 3.53 -0.57 13.06
N GLU A 116 2.50 0.14 12.64
CA GLU A 116 1.35 -0.45 11.96
C GLU A 116 1.74 -1.00 10.59
N PHE A 117 2.57 -0.28 9.84
CA PHE A 117 3.15 -0.79 8.60
C PHE A 117 3.97 -2.07 8.82
N GLN A 118 4.81 -2.12 9.85
CA GLN A 118 5.57 -3.32 10.21
C GLN A 118 4.64 -4.49 10.59
N ARG A 119 3.56 -4.21 11.34
CA ARG A 119 2.55 -5.21 11.71
C ARG A 119 1.86 -5.79 10.47
N LEU A 120 1.49 -4.94 9.51
CA LEU A 120 0.89 -5.37 8.23
C LEU A 120 1.86 -6.24 7.42
N LYS A 121 3.12 -5.83 7.29
CA LYS A 121 4.16 -6.64 6.62
C LYS A 121 4.32 -8.02 7.25
N GLN A 122 4.33 -8.10 8.58
CA GLN A 122 4.42 -9.38 9.29
C GLN A 122 3.18 -10.24 9.09
N LYS A 123 1.99 -9.61 9.07
CA LYS A 123 0.73 -10.32 8.82
C LYS A 123 0.70 -10.90 7.41
N GLU A 124 0.99 -10.09 6.39
CA GLU A 124 1.07 -10.55 4.99
C GLU A 124 2.09 -11.67 4.81
N ALA A 125 3.28 -11.57 5.43
CA ALA A 125 4.29 -12.62 5.37
C ALA A 125 3.82 -13.94 6.01
N LYS A 126 3.07 -13.86 7.13
CA LYS A 126 2.48 -15.04 7.78
C LYS A 126 1.37 -15.66 6.94
N ASP A 127 0.48 -14.84 6.40
CA ASP A 127 -0.63 -15.28 5.55
C ASP A 127 -0.10 -15.95 4.26
N ASN A 128 0.90 -15.36 3.61
CA ASN A 128 1.58 -15.95 2.45
C ASN A 128 2.25 -17.29 2.79
N LYS A 129 2.90 -17.40 3.95
CA LYS A 129 3.50 -18.66 4.42
C LYS A 129 2.45 -19.74 4.68
N LEU A 130 1.30 -19.35 5.23
CA LEU A 130 0.18 -20.25 5.47
C LEU A 130 -0.41 -20.76 4.15
N GLU A 131 -0.65 -19.88 3.18
CA GLU A 131 -1.12 -20.25 1.84
C GLU A 131 -0.16 -21.25 1.17
N TRP A 132 1.15 -20.98 1.24
CA TRP A 132 2.16 -21.88 0.69
C TRP A 132 2.17 -23.25 1.38
N ASN A 133 1.97 -23.29 2.71
CA ASN A 133 1.83 -24.55 3.45
C ASN A 133 0.57 -25.32 3.03
N VAL A 134 -0.57 -24.65 2.89
CA VAL A 134 -1.84 -25.26 2.45
C VAL A 134 -1.69 -25.88 1.07
N LYS A 135 -1.11 -25.14 0.10
CA LYS A 135 -0.83 -25.68 -1.24
C LYS A 135 0.02 -26.94 -1.18
N ARG A 136 1.09 -26.96 -0.38
CA ARG A 136 1.94 -28.16 -0.23
C ARG A 136 1.21 -29.34 0.39
N ILE A 137 0.37 -29.11 1.40
CA ILE A 137 -0.42 -30.16 2.05
C ILE A 137 -1.43 -30.75 1.04
N LEU A 138 -2.14 -29.89 0.31
CA LEU A 138 -3.10 -30.32 -0.73
C LEU A 138 -2.40 -31.11 -1.84
N THR A 139 -1.26 -30.64 -2.35
CA THR A 139 -0.49 -31.36 -3.36
C THR A 139 -0.02 -32.73 -2.86
N LYS A 140 0.47 -32.81 -1.62
CA LYS A 140 0.92 -34.08 -1.02
C LYS A 140 -0.24 -35.06 -0.80
N ALA A 141 -1.40 -34.57 -0.36
CA ALA A 141 -2.61 -35.36 -0.21
C ALA A 141 -3.08 -35.90 -1.56
N ASN A 142 -3.18 -35.06 -2.59
CA ASN A 142 -3.56 -35.47 -3.94
C ASN A 142 -2.60 -36.50 -4.52
N TYR A 143 -1.29 -36.26 -4.41
CA TYR A 143 -0.29 -37.21 -4.92
C TYR A 143 -0.41 -38.59 -4.25
N ARG A 144 -0.68 -38.62 -2.94
CA ARG A 144 -0.89 -39.86 -2.19
C ARG A 144 -2.16 -40.59 -2.63
N ILE A 145 -3.27 -39.87 -2.76
CA ILE A 145 -4.54 -40.43 -3.26
C ILE A 145 -4.36 -41.05 -4.64
N HIS A 146 -3.74 -40.32 -5.58
CA HIS A 146 -3.49 -40.84 -6.93
C HIS A 146 -2.56 -42.05 -6.94
N THR A 147 -1.48 -42.02 -6.15
CA THR A 147 -0.55 -43.13 -6.07
C THR A 147 -1.19 -44.38 -5.45
N ASP A 148 -1.97 -44.22 -4.38
CA ASP A 148 -2.65 -45.32 -3.71
C ASP A 148 -3.73 -45.93 -4.61
N ALA A 149 -4.45 -45.11 -5.39
CA ALA A 149 -5.41 -45.59 -6.40
C ALA A 149 -4.74 -46.38 -7.54
N ILE A 150 -3.58 -45.92 -8.03
CA ILE A 150 -2.80 -46.65 -9.04
C ILE A 150 -2.27 -47.96 -8.46
N LYS A 151 -1.71 -47.96 -7.25
CA LYS A 151 -1.26 -49.18 -6.56
C LYS A 151 -2.40 -50.17 -6.37
N GLY A 152 -3.57 -49.71 -5.91
CA GLY A 152 -4.76 -50.55 -5.75
C GLY A 152 -5.21 -51.18 -7.06
N THR A 153 -5.23 -50.40 -8.14
CA THR A 153 -5.57 -50.89 -9.50
C THR A 153 -4.56 -51.91 -10.00
N LEU A 154 -3.26 -51.64 -9.83
CA LEU A 154 -2.21 -52.57 -10.21
C LEU A 154 -2.32 -53.88 -9.40
N SER A 155 -2.44 -53.81 -8.08
CA SER A 155 -2.62 -54.99 -7.21
C SER A 155 -3.88 -55.79 -7.55
N HIS A 156 -4.98 -55.14 -7.94
CA HIS A 156 -6.21 -55.78 -8.41
C HIS A 156 -6.02 -56.48 -9.76
N ASN A 157 -5.31 -55.86 -10.71
CA ASN A 157 -5.03 -56.48 -12.01
C ASN A 157 -4.10 -57.70 -11.89
N TYR A 158 -3.11 -57.67 -11.00
CA TYR A 158 -2.22 -58.82 -10.76
C TYR A 158 -2.93 -59.99 -10.06
N SER A 159 -3.83 -59.74 -9.09
CA SER A 159 -4.61 -60.80 -8.45
C SER A 159 -5.65 -61.41 -9.40
N THR A 160 -6.21 -60.60 -10.31
CA THR A 160 -7.13 -61.07 -11.34
C THR A 160 -6.41 -61.92 -12.40
N GLN A 161 -5.20 -61.55 -12.82
CA GLN A 161 -4.37 -62.38 -13.72
C GLN A 161 -3.92 -63.71 -13.08
N SER A 162 -3.63 -63.74 -11.78
CA SER A 162 -3.35 -64.99 -11.06
C SER A 162 -4.57 -65.91 -10.97
N ASN A 163 -5.78 -65.37 -10.81
CA ASN A 163 -7.02 -66.16 -10.81
C ASN A 163 -7.43 -66.65 -12.21
N ILE A 164 -7.08 -65.93 -13.28
CA ILE A 164 -7.30 -66.40 -14.66
C ILE A 164 -6.38 -67.60 -14.98
N ASN A 165 -5.15 -67.62 -14.45
CA ASN A 165 -4.22 -68.73 -14.64
C ASN A 165 -4.57 -69.98 -13.80
N LEU A 166 -5.41 -69.87 -12.76
CA LEU A 166 -5.91 -71.03 -12.01
C LEU A 166 -7.21 -71.63 -12.55
N CYS A 167 -7.81 -71.01 -13.58
CA CYS A 167 -9.12 -71.41 -14.14
C CYS A 167 -9.06 -71.85 -15.62
N MET A 168 -7.90 -72.31 -16.12
CA MET A 168 -7.88 -73.10 -17.34
C MET A 168 -8.14 -74.58 -17.01
N PRO A 169 -9.15 -75.23 -17.63
CA PRO A 169 -9.45 -76.63 -17.37
C PRO A 169 -8.30 -77.52 -17.89
N LEU A 170 -7.82 -78.41 -17.02
CA LEU A 170 -7.02 -79.57 -17.39
C LEU A 170 -7.77 -80.39 -18.45
N LYS A 171 -7.46 -80.19 -19.73
CA LYS A 171 -7.72 -81.18 -20.76
C LYS A 171 -6.62 -81.16 -21.81
N GLN A 172 -6.07 -82.36 -22.00
CA GLN A 172 -5.07 -82.79 -22.99
C GLN A 172 -3.64 -82.33 -22.71
N ILE A 173 -2.81 -83.29 -22.29
CA ILE A 173 -1.82 -83.97 -23.16
C ILE A 173 -1.23 -85.16 -22.35
N PHE A 174 -1.47 -86.37 -22.88
CA PHE A 174 -0.97 -87.72 -22.54
C PHE A 174 -0.86 -88.18 -21.08
#